data_AF-A0AAW4RW89-F1
#
_entry.id   AF-A0AAW4RW89-F1
#
_cell.length_a   1.000
_cell.length_b   1.000
_cell.length_c   1.000
_cell.angle_alpha   90.00
_cell.angle_beta   90.00
_cell.angle_gamma   90.00
#
_symmetry.space_group_name_H-M   'P 1'
#
loop_
_entity.id
_entity.type
_entity.pdbx_description
1 polymer ?
#
loop_
_entity_poly.entity_id
_entity_poly.type
_entity_poly.pdbx_seq_one_letter_code
_entity_poly.pdbx_strand_id
1 'polypeptide(L)'
;MHPEWRLEVAELLVARRYSEALTLVRQAIEEGNMSARVILAKMGENAGLVRDEVDRLIDEVETTMAPADVETHLELSSAYDRRLGNLPYLEKDRRCFDHLLKAVELGAGPVYTTALAIKYGMGTLSVEANQDEAVRWLKHAIQQGSVEAADQLQRLYRHIEQTRRKREISGSNASAHSVTLVQRTESDRS
;
A
#
# COMPACT_ATOMS: atom_id res chain seq x y z
N MET A 1 -6.72 11.22 16.32
CA MET A 1 -5.58 11.47 17.22
C MET A 1 -4.85 10.16 17.39
N HIS A 2 -3.55 10.12 17.11
CA HIS A 2 -2.74 9.00 17.56
C HIS A 2 -2.61 9.11 19.09
N PRO A 3 -2.87 8.06 19.88
CA PRO A 3 -2.54 7.99 21.30
C PRO A 3 -1.09 8.41 21.50
N GLU A 4 -0.84 9.22 22.51
CA GLU A 4 0.46 9.83 22.80
C GLU A 4 1.60 8.79 22.80
N TRP A 5 1.32 7.57 23.25
CA TRP A 5 2.30 6.48 23.29
C TRP A 5 2.85 6.05 21.92
N ARG A 6 2.07 6.12 20.83
CA ARG A 6 2.52 5.63 19.52
C ARG A 6 3.57 6.53 18.89
N LEU A 7 3.39 7.84 19.03
CA LEU A 7 4.38 8.80 18.56
C LEU A 7 5.68 8.64 19.35
N GLU A 8 5.58 8.52 20.67
CA GLU A 8 6.73 8.31 21.53
C GLU A 8 7.46 7.00 21.18
N VAL A 9 6.74 5.90 21.00
CA VAL A 9 7.34 4.63 20.54
C VAL A 9 8.04 4.81 19.19
N ALA A 10 7.42 5.50 18.22
CA ALA A 10 8.04 5.75 16.93
C ALA A 10 9.35 6.56 17.06
N GLU A 11 9.36 7.61 17.89
CA GLU A 11 10.55 8.42 18.18
C GLU A 11 11.66 7.60 18.84
N LEU A 12 11.32 6.78 19.84
CA LEU A 12 12.26 5.90 20.53
C LEU A 12 12.86 4.86 19.57
N LEU A 13 12.05 4.28 18.68
CA LEU A 13 12.53 3.34 17.67
C LEU A 13 13.49 4.00 16.68
N VAL A 14 13.21 5.23 16.24
CA VAL A 14 14.12 6.02 15.37
C VAL A 14 15.43 6.33 16.11
N ALA A 15 15.34 6.68 17.40
CA ALA A 15 16.50 6.91 18.26
C ALA A 15 17.22 5.61 18.70
N ARG A 16 16.75 4.43 18.26
CA ARG A 16 17.26 3.09 18.64
C ARG A 16 17.22 2.82 20.15
N ARG A 17 16.30 3.45 20.87
CA ARG A 17 16.04 3.25 22.30
C ARG A 17 15.04 2.10 22.48
N TYR A 18 15.44 0.90 22.02
CA TYR A 18 14.54 -0.26 21.92
C TYR A 18 13.97 -0.75 23.24
N SER A 19 14.75 -0.68 24.33
CA SER A 19 14.29 -1.08 25.66
C SER A 19 13.15 -0.20 26.17
N GLU A 20 13.24 1.11 25.94
CA GLU A 20 12.23 2.08 26.37
C GLU A 20 10.98 1.97 25.50
N ALA A 21 11.16 1.82 24.18
CA ALA A 21 10.06 1.52 23.27
C ALA A 21 9.34 0.23 23.67
N LEU A 22 10.07 -0.82 24.04
CA LEU A 22 9.51 -2.10 24.47
C LEU A 22 8.65 -1.97 25.73
N THR A 23 9.08 -1.16 26.69
CA THR A 23 8.29 -0.88 27.91
C THR A 23 6.95 -0.25 27.56
N LEU A 24 6.93 0.79 26.73
CA LEU A 24 5.69 1.46 26.31
C LEU A 24 4.80 0.53 25.49
N VAL A 25 5.38 -0.26 24.59
CA VAL A 25 4.64 -1.25 23.79
C VAL A 25 3.98 -2.30 24.70
N ARG A 26 4.68 -2.81 25.72
CA ARG A 26 4.12 -3.78 26.68
C ARG A 26 2.96 -3.18 27.48
N GLN A 27 3.12 -1.95 27.96
CA GLN A 27 2.04 -1.24 28.64
C GLN A 27 0.81 -1.08 27.73
N ALA A 28 1.00 -0.66 26.48
CA ALA A 28 -0.10 -0.52 25.53
C ALA A 28 -0.81 -1.87 25.27
N ILE A 29 -0.08 -2.99 25.24
CA ILE A 29 -0.67 -4.34 25.12
C ILE A 29 -1.52 -4.69 26.36
N GLU A 30 -1.05 -4.36 27.56
CA GLU A 30 -1.80 -4.57 28.81
C GLU A 30 -3.10 -3.75 28.85
N GLU A 31 -3.10 -2.56 28.26
CA GLU A 31 -4.28 -1.71 28.06
C GLU A 31 -5.20 -2.21 26.93
N GLY A 32 -4.84 -3.30 26.24
CA GLY A 32 -5.65 -3.94 25.21
C GLY A 32 -5.43 -3.40 23.79
N ASN A 33 -4.40 -2.57 23.55
CA ASN A 33 -4.12 -2.02 22.23
C ASN A 33 -3.60 -3.11 21.28
N MET A 34 -4.40 -3.50 20.29
CA MET A 34 -4.05 -4.57 19.36
C MET A 34 -2.90 -4.17 18.41
N SER A 35 -2.86 -2.91 17.97
CA SER A 35 -1.77 -2.36 17.16
C SER A 35 -0.40 -2.43 17.85
N ALA A 36 -0.36 -2.40 19.19
CA ALA A 36 0.87 -2.56 19.96
C ALA A 36 1.47 -3.98 19.83
N ARG A 37 0.64 -5.01 19.67
CA ARG A 37 1.11 -6.38 19.40
C ARG A 37 1.79 -6.48 18.04
N VAL A 38 1.29 -5.75 17.03
CA VAL A 38 1.92 -5.69 15.70
C VAL A 38 3.24 -4.91 15.76
N ILE A 39 3.30 -3.82 16.53
CA ILE A 39 4.54 -3.09 16.76
C ILE A 39 5.58 -3.98 17.46
N LEU A 40 5.18 -4.74 18.47
CA LEU A 40 6.03 -5.74 19.13
C LEU A 40 6.59 -6.76 18.11
N ALA A 41 5.74 -7.29 17.24
CA ALA A 41 6.17 -8.19 16.16
C ALA A 41 7.17 -7.51 15.21
N LYS A 42 6.98 -6.24 14.85
CA LYS A 42 7.91 -5.44 14.03
C LYS A 42 9.24 -5.14 14.73
N MET A 43 9.27 -5.13 16.06
CA MET A 43 10.52 -5.02 16.84
C MET A 43 11.36 -6.29 16.77
N GLY A 44 10.73 -7.46 16.65
CA GLY A 44 11.39 -8.75 16.41
C GLY A 44 12.49 -9.05 17.44
N GLU A 45 13.71 -9.29 16.96
CA GLU A 45 14.88 -9.57 17.81
C GLU A 45 15.17 -8.47 18.85
N ASN A 46 14.86 -7.20 18.55
CA ASN A 46 15.01 -6.11 19.53
C ASN A 46 14.04 -6.23 20.71
N ALA A 47 12.96 -7.00 20.55
CA ALA A 47 12.03 -7.38 21.61
C ALA A 47 12.32 -8.78 22.18
N GLY A 48 13.40 -9.44 21.73
CA GLY A 48 13.76 -10.80 22.11
C GLY A 48 12.94 -11.88 21.42
N LEU A 49 12.22 -11.55 20.33
CA LEU A 49 11.38 -12.49 19.61
C LEU A 49 12.12 -13.22 18.51
N VAL A 50 11.90 -14.53 18.40
CA VAL A 50 12.29 -15.31 17.23
C VAL A 50 11.23 -15.24 16.13
N ARG A 51 11.59 -15.66 14.90
CA ARG A 51 10.70 -15.60 13.73
C ARG A 51 9.33 -16.25 13.98
N ASP A 52 9.31 -17.46 14.52
CA ASP A 52 8.05 -18.18 14.78
C ASP A 52 7.15 -17.49 15.81
N GLU A 53 7.71 -16.65 16.69
CA GLU A 53 6.93 -15.83 17.62
C GLU A 53 6.37 -14.59 16.92
N VAL A 54 7.17 -13.94 16.07
CA VAL A 54 6.72 -12.83 15.23
C VAL A 54 5.57 -13.28 14.34
N ASP A 55 5.69 -14.43 13.69
CA ASP A 55 4.67 -14.96 12.78
C ASP A 55 3.37 -15.28 13.54
N ARG A 56 3.47 -15.95 14.70
CA ARG A 56 2.30 -16.22 15.56
C ARG A 56 1.60 -14.94 16.03
N LEU A 57 2.35 -13.88 16.37
CA LEU A 57 1.76 -12.60 16.77
C LEU A 57 0.97 -11.94 15.63
N ILE A 58 1.51 -11.97 14.40
CA ILE A 58 0.81 -11.41 13.24
C ILE A 58 -0.49 -12.18 12.97
N ASP A 59 -0.42 -13.52 12.96
CA ASP A 59 -1.59 -14.38 12.73
C ASP A 59 -2.67 -14.18 13.82
N GLU A 60 -2.27 -14.12 15.09
CA GLU A 60 -3.19 -13.87 16.21
C GLU A 60 -3.87 -12.49 16.08
N VAL A 61 -3.09 -11.44 15.80
CA VAL A 61 -3.65 -10.09 15.65
C VAL A 61 -4.64 -10.05 14.48
N GLU A 62 -4.27 -10.56 13.31
CA GLU A 62 -5.15 -10.51 12.14
C GLU A 62 -6.47 -11.28 12.35
N THR A 63 -6.42 -12.40 13.08
CA THR A 63 -7.60 -13.23 13.35
C THR A 63 -8.50 -12.70 14.47
N THR A 64 -7.96 -11.91 15.40
CA THR A 64 -8.67 -11.47 16.61
C THR A 64 -8.96 -9.97 16.65
N MET A 65 -8.35 -9.17 15.77
CA MET A 65 -8.57 -7.73 15.75
C MET A 65 -10.03 -7.37 15.49
N ALA A 66 -10.47 -6.24 16.06
CA ALA A 66 -11.78 -5.70 15.76
C ALA A 66 -11.84 -5.25 14.27
N PRO A 67 -12.87 -5.62 13.49
CA PRO A 67 -12.93 -5.29 12.05
C PRO A 67 -12.91 -3.78 11.72
N ALA A 68 -13.25 -2.92 12.69
CA ALA A 68 -13.26 -1.47 12.53
C ALA A 68 -12.01 -0.78 13.13
N ASP A 69 -11.01 -1.54 13.57
CA ASP A 69 -9.78 -0.99 14.14
C ASP A 69 -8.83 -0.51 13.02
N VAL A 70 -8.95 0.78 12.69
CA VAL A 70 -8.15 1.47 11.68
C VAL A 70 -6.66 1.32 11.94
N GLU A 71 -6.24 1.41 13.20
CA GLU A 71 -4.82 1.52 13.56
C GLU A 71 -4.14 0.17 13.49
N THR A 72 -4.83 -0.89 13.91
CA THR A 72 -4.33 -2.25 13.74
C THR A 72 -4.24 -2.63 12.26
N HIS A 73 -5.19 -2.20 11.42
CA HIS A 73 -5.07 -2.36 9.97
C HIS A 73 -3.84 -1.65 9.40
N LEU A 74 -3.57 -0.41 9.82
CA LEU A 74 -2.37 0.32 9.37
C LEU A 74 -1.08 -0.39 9.79
N GLU A 75 -1.01 -0.90 11.02
CA GLU A 75 0.17 -1.63 11.49
C GLU A 75 0.34 -2.97 10.79
N LEU A 76 -0.74 -3.72 10.53
CA LEU A 76 -0.68 -4.98 9.76
C LEU A 76 -0.24 -4.73 8.32
N SER A 77 -0.76 -3.69 7.67
CA SER A 77 -0.30 -3.29 6.34
C SER A 77 1.22 -3.03 6.35
N SER A 78 1.71 -2.29 7.34
CA SER A 78 3.14 -2.03 7.53
C SER A 78 3.96 -3.30 7.82
N ALA A 79 3.43 -4.23 8.61
CA ALA A 79 4.09 -5.50 8.91
C ALA A 79 4.24 -6.38 7.65
N TYR A 80 3.20 -6.48 6.84
CA TYR A 80 3.23 -7.23 5.59
C TYR A 80 4.11 -6.58 4.51
N ASP A 81 4.16 -5.24 4.48
CA ASP A 81 5.12 -4.51 3.64
C ASP A 81 6.58 -4.88 4.01
N ARG A 82 6.86 -5.03 5.31
CA ARG A 82 8.14 -5.53 5.86
C ARG A 82 8.32 -7.05 5.76
N ARG A 83 7.42 -7.75 5.08
CA ARG A 83 7.45 -9.20 4.83
C ARG A 83 7.35 -10.08 6.07
N LEU A 84 6.75 -9.58 7.15
CA LEU A 84 6.44 -10.36 8.35
C LEU A 84 5.24 -11.31 8.11
N GLY A 85 5.09 -12.31 8.97
CA GLY A 85 4.07 -13.36 8.88
C GLY A 85 4.57 -14.61 8.13
N ASN A 86 3.94 -15.75 8.37
CA ASN A 86 4.33 -17.02 7.72
C ASN A 86 3.50 -17.29 6.46
N LEU A 87 3.41 -16.30 5.57
CA LEU A 87 2.64 -16.36 4.33
C LEU A 87 3.55 -16.32 3.08
N PRO A 88 3.11 -16.90 1.94
CA PRO A 88 3.79 -16.71 0.67
C PRO A 88 3.96 -15.24 0.31
N TYR A 89 5.01 -14.92 -0.44
CA TYR A 89 5.37 -13.55 -0.78
C TYR A 89 4.23 -12.75 -1.44
N LEU A 90 3.53 -13.35 -2.40
CA LEU A 90 2.41 -12.70 -3.08
C LEU A 90 1.18 -12.51 -2.17
N GLU A 91 0.97 -13.41 -1.21
CA GLU A 91 -0.11 -13.28 -0.24
C GLU A 91 0.18 -12.12 0.72
N LYS A 92 1.43 -11.95 1.16
CA LYS A 92 1.84 -10.79 1.98
C LYS A 92 1.62 -9.47 1.25
N ASP A 93 1.94 -9.41 -0.04
CA ASP A 93 1.68 -8.23 -0.86
C ASP A 93 0.17 -7.92 -0.94
N ARG A 94 -0.66 -8.95 -1.09
CA ARG A 94 -2.13 -8.82 -1.09
C ARG A 94 -2.63 -8.31 0.26
N ARG A 95 -2.21 -8.93 1.37
CA ARG A 95 -2.60 -8.52 2.73
C ARG A 95 -2.14 -7.11 3.08
N CYS A 96 -0.95 -6.72 2.64
CA CYS A 96 -0.46 -5.34 2.75
C CYS A 96 -1.44 -4.36 2.10
N PHE A 97 -1.89 -4.67 0.88
CA PHE A 97 -2.85 -3.85 0.15
C PHE A 97 -4.23 -3.83 0.81
N ASP A 98 -4.77 -5.01 1.15
CA ASP A 98 -6.13 -5.15 1.68
C ASP A 98 -6.31 -4.45 3.02
N HIS A 99 -5.31 -4.54 3.91
CA HIS A 99 -5.36 -3.81 5.18
C HIS A 99 -5.23 -2.30 5.00
N LEU A 100 -4.41 -1.82 4.06
CA LEU A 100 -4.35 -0.39 3.76
C LEU A 100 -5.68 0.12 3.20
N LEU A 101 -6.27 -0.63 2.26
CA LEU A 101 -7.58 -0.32 1.71
C LEU A 101 -8.63 -0.25 2.83
N LYS A 102 -8.69 -1.26 3.69
CA LYS A 102 -9.64 -1.31 4.80
C LYS A 102 -9.46 -0.13 5.77
N ALA A 103 -8.22 0.21 6.13
CA ALA A 103 -7.94 1.37 6.97
C ALA A 103 -8.45 2.67 6.33
N VAL A 104 -8.21 2.87 5.03
CA VAL A 104 -8.68 4.06 4.29
C VAL A 104 -10.21 4.09 4.19
N GLU A 105 -10.87 2.96 3.93
CA GLU A 105 -12.34 2.85 3.94
C GLU A 105 -12.94 3.23 5.30
N LEU A 106 -12.24 2.93 6.38
CA LEU A 106 -12.63 3.27 7.76
C LEU A 106 -12.21 4.69 8.19
N GLY A 107 -11.60 5.47 7.29
CA GLY A 107 -11.25 6.87 7.55
C GLY A 107 -9.80 7.12 7.99
N ALA A 108 -8.85 6.26 7.62
CA ALA A 108 -7.43 6.59 7.75
C ALA A 108 -7.10 7.90 7.01
N GLY A 109 -6.14 8.64 7.55
CA GLY A 109 -5.84 10.00 7.12
C GLY A 109 -5.27 10.13 5.70
N PRO A 110 -5.14 11.38 5.22
CA PRO A 110 -4.77 11.70 3.83
C PRO A 110 -3.47 11.07 3.33
N VAL A 111 -2.50 10.85 4.22
CA VAL A 111 -1.22 10.20 3.88
C VAL A 111 -1.47 8.75 3.42
N TYR A 112 -2.31 8.00 4.15
CA TYR A 112 -2.63 6.62 3.81
C TYR A 112 -3.53 6.51 2.59
N THR A 113 -4.49 7.43 2.43
CA THR A 113 -5.31 7.52 1.22
C THR A 113 -4.46 7.81 -0.01
N THR A 114 -3.47 8.71 0.11
CA THR A 114 -2.52 9.00 -0.98
C THR A 114 -1.69 7.77 -1.33
N ALA A 115 -1.17 7.06 -0.32
CA ALA A 115 -0.40 5.83 -0.52
C ALA A 115 -1.21 4.72 -1.22
N LEU A 116 -2.48 4.52 -0.82
CA LEU A 116 -3.40 3.58 -1.48
C LEU A 116 -3.61 3.95 -2.94
N ALA A 117 -3.82 5.24 -3.22
CA ALA A 117 -4.04 5.71 -4.58
C ALA A 117 -2.83 5.51 -5.49
N ILE A 118 -1.61 5.69 -4.96
CA ILE A 118 -0.36 5.38 -5.67
C ILE A 118 -0.27 3.87 -5.97
N LYS A 119 -0.60 3.00 -5.00
CA LYS A 119 -0.64 1.54 -5.21
C LYS A 119 -1.64 1.15 -6.28
N TYR A 120 -2.83 1.76 -6.33
CA TYR A 120 -3.74 1.57 -7.46
C TYR A 120 -3.15 2.07 -8.78
N GLY A 121 -2.53 3.26 -8.81
CA GLY A 121 -2.03 3.85 -10.05
C GLY A 121 -0.89 3.07 -10.69
N MET A 122 -0.04 2.46 -9.87
CA MET A 122 1.12 1.68 -10.32
C MET A 122 0.85 0.17 -10.37
N GLY A 123 -0.16 -0.30 -9.65
CA GLY A 123 -0.30 -1.71 -9.29
C GLY A 123 0.69 -2.11 -8.19
N THR A 124 0.47 -3.29 -7.62
CA THR A 124 1.42 -4.00 -6.77
C THR A 124 1.77 -5.34 -7.44
N LEU A 125 2.47 -6.23 -6.73
CA LEU A 125 2.79 -7.55 -7.27
C LEU A 125 1.56 -8.44 -7.41
N SER A 126 0.56 -8.20 -6.57
CA SER A 126 -0.66 -9.00 -6.47
C SER A 126 -1.93 -8.26 -6.89
N VAL A 127 -1.83 -6.95 -7.18
CA VAL A 127 -2.95 -6.08 -7.57
C VAL A 127 -2.61 -5.35 -8.85
N GLU A 128 -3.44 -5.50 -9.88
CA GLU A 128 -3.23 -4.81 -11.15
C GLU A 128 -3.44 -3.29 -11.01
N ALA A 129 -2.72 -2.53 -11.85
CA ALA A 129 -2.89 -1.09 -11.89
C ALA A 129 -4.31 -0.70 -12.32
N ASN A 130 -4.93 0.21 -11.59
CA ASN A 130 -6.23 0.79 -11.89
C ASN A 130 -6.15 2.33 -11.75
N GLN A 131 -6.12 2.99 -12.90
CA GLN A 131 -5.97 4.45 -12.96
C GLN A 131 -7.22 5.19 -12.46
N ASP A 132 -8.41 4.61 -12.63
CA ASP A 132 -9.67 5.24 -12.19
C ASP A 132 -9.81 5.21 -10.67
N GLU A 133 -9.45 4.09 -10.05
CA GLU A 133 -9.32 3.96 -8.58
C GLU A 133 -8.31 4.97 -8.03
N ALA A 134 -7.14 5.06 -8.65
CA ALA A 134 -6.11 6.01 -8.26
C ALA A 134 -6.60 7.46 -8.31
N VAL A 135 -7.26 7.87 -9.41
CA VAL A 135 -7.85 9.21 -9.53
C VAL A 135 -8.89 9.45 -8.42
N ARG A 136 -9.75 8.48 -8.14
CA ARG A 136 -10.79 8.63 -7.12
C ARG A 136 -10.20 8.84 -5.73
N TRP A 137 -9.26 8.00 -5.33
CA TRP A 137 -8.63 8.08 -4.01
C TRP A 137 -7.73 9.30 -3.86
N LEU A 138 -7.04 9.74 -4.92
CA LEU A 138 -6.30 11.02 -4.90
C LEU A 138 -7.24 12.21 -4.70
N LYS A 139 -8.38 12.24 -5.39
CA LYS A 139 -9.40 13.29 -5.16
C LYS A 139 -9.93 13.26 -3.72
N HIS A 140 -10.15 12.07 -3.17
CA HIS A 140 -10.55 11.92 -1.77
C HIS A 140 -9.49 12.46 -0.80
N ALA A 141 -8.22 12.11 -1.00
CA ALA A 141 -7.11 12.63 -0.19
C ALA A 141 -6.97 14.16 -0.28
N ILE A 142 -7.21 14.77 -1.46
CA ILE A 142 -7.23 16.23 -1.63
C ILE A 142 -8.37 16.85 -0.80
N GLN A 143 -9.56 16.24 -0.79
CA GLN A 143 -10.68 16.70 0.04
C GLN A 143 -10.38 16.63 1.54
N GLN A 144 -9.51 15.70 1.95
CA GLN A 144 -8.97 15.61 3.31
C GLN A 144 -7.81 16.58 3.58
N GLY A 145 -7.43 17.42 2.61
CA GLY A 145 -6.37 18.43 2.75
C GLY A 145 -4.97 17.99 2.29
N SER A 146 -4.83 16.86 1.61
CA SER A 146 -3.53 16.40 1.09
C SER A 146 -3.06 17.24 -0.09
N VAL A 147 -2.04 18.08 0.13
CA VAL A 147 -1.34 18.79 -0.95
C VAL A 147 -0.55 17.82 -1.82
N GLU A 148 0.04 16.78 -1.21
CA GLU A 148 0.80 15.74 -1.93
C GLU A 148 -0.10 15.00 -2.94
N ALA A 149 -1.35 14.69 -2.56
CA ALA A 149 -2.27 14.03 -3.46
C ALA A 149 -2.58 14.85 -4.73
N ALA A 150 -2.55 16.18 -4.64
CA ALA A 150 -2.72 17.04 -5.82
C ALA A 150 -1.56 16.90 -6.81
N ASP A 151 -0.31 16.85 -6.32
CA ASP A 151 0.87 16.60 -7.18
C ASP A 151 0.82 15.20 -7.80
N GLN A 152 0.46 14.19 -6.99
CA GLN A 152 0.32 12.82 -7.48
C GLN A 152 -0.77 12.70 -8.56
N LEU A 153 -1.89 13.42 -8.41
CA LEU A 153 -2.96 13.44 -9.41
C LEU A 153 -2.51 14.07 -10.72
N GLN A 154 -1.75 15.16 -10.65
CA GLN A 154 -1.17 15.78 -11.84
C GLN A 154 -0.15 14.85 -12.54
N ARG A 155 0.68 14.13 -11.78
CA ARG A 155 1.59 13.11 -12.33
C ARG A 155 0.83 11.99 -13.02
N LEU A 156 -0.23 11.48 -12.39
CA LEU A 156 -1.06 10.42 -12.94
C LEU A 156 -1.71 10.84 -14.25
N TYR A 157 -2.31 12.03 -14.34
CA TYR A 157 -2.90 12.51 -15.59
C TYR A 157 -1.89 12.65 -16.72
N ARG A 158 -0.68 13.18 -16.44
CA ARG A 158 0.40 13.22 -17.44
C ARG A 158 0.78 11.82 -17.92
N HIS A 159 0.85 10.85 -17.02
CA HIS A 159 1.16 9.46 -17.37
C HIS A 159 0.07 8.82 -18.23
N ILE A 160 -1.21 9.03 -17.89
CA ILE A 160 -2.36 8.55 -18.66
C ILE A 160 -2.32 9.12 -20.08
N GLU A 161 -2.12 10.43 -20.21
CA GLU A 161 -2.05 11.11 -21.50
C GLU A 161 -0.89 10.59 -22.37
N GLN A 162 0.31 10.46 -21.78
CA GLN A 162 1.47 9.91 -22.49
C GLN A 162 1.24 8.49 -22.97
N THR A 163 0.63 7.65 -22.13
CA THR A 163 0.33 6.25 -22.47
C THR A 163 -0.72 6.17 -23.58
N ARG A 164 -1.74 7.02 -23.53
CA ARG A 164 -2.75 7.12 -24.58
C ARG A 164 -2.13 7.54 -25.92
N ARG A 165 -1.34 8.61 -25.94
CA ARG A 165 -0.65 9.08 -27.15
C ARG A 165 0.27 8.01 -27.76
N LYS A 166 1.02 7.28 -26.93
CA LYS A 166 1.87 6.17 -27.39
C LYS A 166 1.05 5.07 -28.06
N ARG A 167 -0.09 4.68 -27.46
CA ARG A 167 -1.00 3.67 -28.04
C ARG A 167 -1.57 4.12 -29.38
N GLU A 168 -1.96 5.39 -29.52
CA GLU A 168 -2.46 5.97 -30.75
C GLU A 168 -1.41 5.96 -31.87
N ILE A 169 -0.16 6.34 -31.57
CA ILE A 169 0.96 6.30 -32.53
C ILE A 169 1.28 4.85 -32.95
N SER A 170 1.36 3.91 -31.99
CA SER A 170 1.63 2.50 -32.29
C SER A 170 0.51 1.85 -33.10
N GLY A 171 -0.76 2.17 -32.81
CA GLY A 171 -1.91 1.70 -33.58
C GLY A 171 -1.97 2.29 -34.99
N SER A 172 -1.60 3.56 -35.15
CA SER A 172 -1.51 4.22 -36.47
C SER A 172 -0.39 3.64 -37.34
N ASN A 173 0.78 3.35 -36.78
CA ASN A 173 1.87 2.70 -37.51
C ASN A 173 1.54 1.26 -37.91
N ALA A 174 0.84 0.50 -37.06
CA ALA A 174 0.40 -0.86 -37.37
C ALA A 174 -0.63 -0.89 -38.51
N SER A 175 -1.61 0.02 -38.48
CA SER A 175 -2.62 0.15 -39.54
C SER A 175 -2.03 0.62 -40.88
N ALA A 176 -1.04 1.53 -40.87
CA ALA A 176 -0.32 1.94 -42.09
C ALA A 176 0.51 0.80 -42.72
N HIS A 177 1.10 -0.09 -41.92
CA HIS A 177 1.82 -1.26 -42.43
C HIS A 177 0.87 -2.30 -43.06
N SER A 178 -0.31 -2.50 -42.48
CA SER A 178 -1.33 -3.41 -43.03
C SER A 178 -1.89 -2.94 -44.38
N VAL A 179 -2.14 -1.62 -44.53
CA VAL A 179 -2.64 -1.05 -45.80
C VAL A 179 -1.60 -1.15 -46.91
N THR A 180 -0.32 -0.94 -46.59
CA THR A 180 0.78 -1.04 -47.57
C THR A 180 0.99 -2.48 -48.08
N LEU A 181 0.74 -3.49 -47.24
CA LEU A 181 0.87 -4.90 -47.62
C LEU A 181 -0.25 -5.33 -48.58
N VAL A 182 -1.48 -4.87 -48.35
CA VAL A 182 -2.65 -5.20 -49.19
C VAL A 182 -2.51 -4.59 -50.59
N GLN A 183 -2.06 -3.34 -50.70
CA GLN A 183 -1.86 -2.68 -51.99
C GLN A 183 -0.73 -3.31 -52.84
N ARG A 184 0.31 -3.86 -52.21
CA ARG A 184 1.36 -4.60 -52.94
C ARG A 184 0.86 -5.94 -53.49
N THR A 185 -0.02 -6.64 -52.78
CA THR A 185 -0.58 -7.92 -53.26
C THR A 185 -1.57 -7.78 -54.41
N GLU A 186 -2.19 -6.60 -54.57
CA GLU A 186 -3.10 -6.32 -55.69
C GLU A 186 -2.35 -5.84 -56.94
N SER A 187 -1.21 -5.16 -56.78
CA SER A 187 -0.37 -4.71 -57.91
C SER A 187 0.42 -5.84 -58.60
N ASP A 188 0.65 -6.98 -57.93
CA ASP A 188 1.36 -8.14 -58.50
C ASP A 188 0.41 -9.15 -59.20
N ARG A 189 -0.89 -8.85 -59.27
CA ARG A 189 -1.92 -9.70 -59.92
C ARG A 189 -2.54 -9.09 -61.18
N SER A 190 -1.98 -8.01 -61.72
CA SER A 190 -2.41 -7.40 -62.99
C SER A 190 -1.41 -7.65 -64.11
#